data_AF-A0A431KKQ3-F1
#
_entry.id   AF-A0A431KKQ3-F1
#
_cell.length_a   1.000
_cell.length_b   1.000
_cell.length_c   1.000
_cell.angle_alpha   90.00
_cell.angle_beta   90.00
_cell.angle_gamma   90.00
#
_symmetry.space_group_name_H-M   'P 1'
#
loop_
_entity.id
_entity.type
_entity.pdbx_description
1 polymer ?
#
loop_
_entity_poly.entity_id
_entity_poly.type
_entity_poly.pdbx_seq_one_letter_code
_entity_poly.pdbx_strand_id
1 'polypeptide(L)'
;MTQAPPARAAGESNPARKHAHRPDQTADGMFRKIQPHEYVCSTWFERDRAHVSLSTPKGRVVFELWDDDVLGAIESGYLKTPRVPRPGDHDWQPSAVQYAIDMGLIPPR
;
A
#
# COMPACT_ATOMS: atom_id res chain seq x y z
N MET A 1 -56.36 -12.79 -4.03
CA MET A 1 -57.03 -12.29 -2.81
C MET A 1 -55.94 -12.32 -1.73
N THR A 2 -55.28 -11.20 -1.39
CA THR A 2 -55.79 -10.03 -0.64
C THR A 2 -56.01 -10.45 0.82
N GLN A 3 -55.37 -9.87 1.85
CA GLN A 3 -55.25 -8.43 2.14
C GLN A 3 -54.05 -8.04 3.05
N ALA A 4 -53.75 -6.73 3.15
CA ALA A 4 -52.86 -6.06 4.13
C ALA A 4 -53.21 -4.54 4.19
N PRO A 5 -52.60 -3.67 5.04
CA PRO A 5 -51.87 -3.91 6.29
C PRO A 5 -52.86 -3.81 7.49
N PRO A 6 -52.97 -2.80 8.41
CA PRO A 6 -52.23 -1.54 8.70
C PRO A 6 -51.15 -1.76 9.82
N ALA A 7 -50.60 -0.84 10.63
CA ALA A 7 -50.84 0.60 10.92
C ALA A 7 -49.55 1.42 11.27
N ARG A 8 -49.50 2.09 12.44
CA ARG A 8 -48.56 3.18 12.83
C ARG A 8 -48.44 3.36 14.36
N ALA A 9 -47.23 3.61 14.90
CA ALA A 9 -46.90 4.58 15.97
C ALA A 9 -45.36 4.59 16.16
N ALA A 10 -44.65 5.68 15.84
CA ALA A 10 -44.27 6.77 16.75
C ALA A 10 -43.18 6.39 17.78
N GLY A 11 -42.00 7.01 17.68
CA GLY A 11 -40.82 6.71 18.50
C GLY A 11 -39.65 7.66 18.21
N GLU A 12 -39.76 8.89 18.69
CA GLU A 12 -38.82 9.99 18.43
C GLU A 12 -37.63 9.95 19.42
N SER A 13 -36.39 10.11 18.94
CA SER A 13 -35.21 10.30 19.80
C SER A 13 -34.00 10.88 19.03
N ASN A 14 -33.83 12.19 19.13
CA ASN A 14 -32.55 12.86 18.92
C ASN A 14 -31.90 13.17 20.27
N PRO A 15 -30.69 12.67 20.55
CA PRO A 15 -29.83 13.25 21.58
C PRO A 15 -28.51 13.74 20.98
N ALA A 16 -28.36 15.05 20.84
CA ALA A 16 -27.07 15.66 20.53
C ALA A 16 -26.06 15.38 21.65
N ARG A 17 -24.91 14.78 21.32
CA ARG A 17 -23.72 14.76 22.19
C ARG A 17 -22.59 15.56 21.55
N LYS A 18 -22.04 16.50 22.34
CA LYS A 18 -20.90 17.34 21.98
C LYS A 18 -19.61 16.83 22.64
N HIS A 19 -18.46 17.31 22.14
CA HIS A 19 -17.13 17.28 22.77
C HIS A 19 -16.41 15.93 22.94
N ALA A 20 -15.56 15.60 21.95
CA ALA A 20 -14.19 15.07 22.12
C ALA A 20 -13.51 15.17 20.73
N HIS A 21 -12.74 16.19 20.38
CA HIS A 21 -11.43 16.59 20.92
C HIS A 21 -10.31 15.56 20.70
N ARG A 22 -9.78 15.52 19.46
CA ARG A 22 -8.34 15.32 19.24
C ARG A 22 -7.87 15.90 17.88
N PRO A 23 -7.37 17.14 17.84
CA PRO A 23 -6.57 17.61 16.71
C PRO A 23 -5.14 17.03 16.83
N ASP A 24 -4.97 15.76 16.50
CA ASP A 24 -3.68 15.05 16.60
C ASP A 24 -3.22 14.52 15.25
N GLN A 25 -2.66 15.46 14.49
CA GLN A 25 -1.59 15.16 13.54
C GLN A 25 -0.70 16.37 13.29
N THR A 26 -0.36 17.09 14.35
CA THR A 26 0.95 17.78 14.45
C THR A 26 2.06 16.73 14.55
N ALA A 27 2.15 15.89 13.54
CA ALA A 27 3.28 15.00 13.30
C ALA A 27 4.34 15.78 12.50
N ASP A 28 4.78 16.91 13.04
CA ASP A 28 6.07 17.54 12.69
C ASP A 28 7.22 16.69 13.26
N GLY A 29 7.14 15.38 13.03
CA GLY A 29 8.05 14.36 13.50
C GLY A 29 9.21 14.22 12.52
N MET A 30 9.87 15.35 12.23
CA MET A 30 11.13 15.49 11.49
C MET A 30 11.37 14.31 10.54
N PHE A 31 10.72 14.33 9.36
CA PHE A 31 10.65 13.17 8.45
C PHE A 31 12.03 12.64 8.09
N ARG A 32 12.55 11.71 8.90
CA ARG A 32 13.85 11.08 8.71
C ARG A 32 13.79 10.35 7.37
N LYS A 33 14.44 10.92 6.34
CA LYS A 33 14.52 10.35 4.98
C LYS A 33 14.92 8.88 5.12
N ILE A 34 13.94 8.00 4.95
CA ILE A 34 14.11 6.55 4.96
C ILE A 34 15.13 6.25 3.86
N GLN A 35 16.30 5.73 4.22
CA GLN A 35 17.31 5.46 3.21
C GLN A 35 16.82 4.35 2.26
N PRO A 36 17.28 4.31 1.00
CA PRO A 36 16.94 3.25 0.06
C PRO A 36 17.00 1.83 0.63
N HIS A 37 18.03 1.54 1.45
CA HIS A 37 18.23 0.24 2.09
C HIS A 37 17.33 -0.04 3.32
N GLU A 38 16.61 0.96 3.85
CA GLU A 38 15.68 0.80 4.97
C GLU A 38 14.28 0.32 4.50
N TYR A 39 13.96 0.46 3.21
CA TYR A 39 12.71 -0.05 2.65
C TYR A 39 12.74 -1.58 2.57
N VAL A 40 11.69 -2.23 3.07
CA VAL A 40 11.50 -3.67 3.00
C VAL A 40 10.80 -3.98 1.68
N CYS A 41 11.50 -4.62 0.75
CA CYS A 41 10.84 -5.25 -0.40
C CYS A 41 10.29 -6.61 0.03
N SER A 42 9.21 -7.05 -0.60
CA SER A 42 8.68 -8.40 -0.42
C SER A 42 8.22 -8.91 -1.78
N THR A 43 8.77 -10.05 -2.18
CA THR A 43 8.59 -10.63 -3.50
C THR A 43 8.14 -12.07 -3.41
N TRP A 44 7.18 -12.42 -4.24
CA TRP A 44 6.61 -13.76 -4.30
C TRP A 44 6.37 -14.11 -5.76
N PHE A 45 7.12 -15.10 -6.24
CA PHE A 45 7.05 -15.58 -7.61
C PHE A 45 6.72 -17.07 -7.59
N GLU A 46 5.58 -17.41 -8.17
CA GLU A 46 5.19 -18.80 -8.44
C GLU A 46 5.27 -19.07 -9.95
N ARG A 47 4.68 -20.17 -10.40
CA ARG A 47 4.75 -20.60 -11.82
C ARG A 47 3.95 -19.68 -12.76
N ASP A 48 2.83 -19.18 -12.28
CA ASP A 48 1.83 -18.40 -13.02
C ASP A 48 1.51 -17.06 -12.34
N ARG A 49 2.20 -16.72 -11.25
CA ARG A 49 1.93 -15.53 -10.43
C ARG A 49 3.20 -14.79 -10.07
N ALA A 50 3.08 -13.47 -9.99
CA ALA A 50 4.13 -12.57 -9.55
C ALA A 50 3.55 -11.51 -8.62
N HIS A 51 4.24 -11.24 -7.51
CA HIS A 51 3.90 -10.15 -6.61
C HIS A 51 5.19 -9.47 -6.15
N VAL A 52 5.23 -8.15 -6.29
CA VAL A 52 6.35 -7.32 -5.85
C VAL A 52 5.77 -6.12 -5.11
N SER A 53 5.98 -6.06 -3.79
CA SER A 53 5.65 -4.88 -3.00
C SER A 53 6.88 -4.26 -2.35
N LEU A 54 6.77 -2.97 -2.08
CA LEU A 54 7.77 -2.21 -1.33
C LEU A 54 7.06 -1.55 -0.14
N SER A 55 7.60 -1.77 1.05
CA SER A 55 7.11 -1.20 2.30
C SER A 55 8.18 -0.38 3.01
N THR A 56 7.75 0.63 3.74
CA THR A 56 8.58 1.29 4.75
C THR A 56 8.89 0.31 5.90
N PRO A 57 9.99 0.50 6.66
CA PRO A 57 10.28 -0.32 7.85
C PRO A 57 9.28 -0.10 9.00
N LYS A 58 8.32 0.83 8.84
CA LYS A 58 7.17 1.04 9.75
C LYS A 58 5.91 0.31 9.30
N GLY A 59 5.98 -0.57 8.31
CA GLY A 59 4.85 -1.38 7.83
C GLY A 59 3.84 -0.64 6.93
N ARG A 60 4.08 0.63 6.56
CA ARG A 60 3.31 1.31 5.51
C ARG A 60 3.81 0.86 4.14
N VAL A 61 2.94 0.24 3.35
CA VAL A 61 3.15 -0.06 1.93
C VAL A 61 3.36 1.24 1.14
N VAL A 62 4.34 1.24 0.24
CA VAL A 62 4.65 2.30 -0.72
C VAL A 62 3.96 2.00 -2.05
N PHE A 63 4.12 0.77 -2.54
CA PHE A 63 3.39 0.20 -3.66
C PHE A 63 3.31 -1.32 -3.53
N GLU A 64 2.36 -1.90 -4.27
CA GLU A 64 2.25 -3.32 -4.57
C GLU A 64 1.98 -3.46 -6.08
N LEU A 65 2.57 -4.47 -6.71
CA LEU A 65 2.35 -4.85 -8.11
C LEU A 65 2.01 -6.35 -8.14
N TRP A 66 1.03 -6.72 -8.97
CA TRP A 66 0.54 -8.08 -9.10
C TRP A 66 0.54 -8.53 -10.56
N ASP A 67 0.95 -9.77 -10.81
CA ASP A 67 0.88 -10.50 -12.07
C ASP A 67 1.28 -9.66 -13.31
N ASP A 68 0.31 -9.17 -14.09
CA ASP A 68 0.55 -8.33 -15.28
C ASP A 68 1.28 -7.02 -14.98
N ASP A 69 1.06 -6.38 -13.83
CA ASP A 69 1.78 -5.17 -13.43
C ASP A 69 3.27 -5.44 -13.15
N VAL A 70 3.59 -6.64 -12.64
CA VAL A 70 4.98 -7.05 -12.41
C VAL A 70 5.66 -7.34 -13.76
N LEU A 71 4.97 -8.02 -14.69
CA LEU A 71 5.45 -8.21 -16.06
C LEU A 71 5.69 -6.86 -16.76
N GLY A 72 4.71 -5.96 -16.76
CA GLY A 72 4.81 -4.65 -17.40
C GLY A 72 5.96 -3.79 -16.82
N ALA A 73 6.18 -3.85 -15.51
CA ALA A 73 7.32 -3.17 -14.86
C ALA A 73 8.68 -3.82 -15.18
N ILE A 74 8.73 -5.14 -15.44
CA ILE A 74 9.93 -5.85 -15.92
C ILE A 74 10.22 -5.51 -17.39
N GLU A 75 9.21 -5.58 -18.27
CA GLU A 75 9.34 -5.26 -19.70
C GLU A 75 9.70 -3.78 -19.94
N SER A 76 9.17 -2.88 -19.11
CA SER A 76 9.55 -1.45 -19.10
C SER A 76 10.95 -1.20 -18.54
N GLY A 77 11.63 -2.22 -17.99
CA GLY A 77 13.00 -2.15 -17.48
C GLY A 77 13.17 -1.52 -16.09
N TYR A 78 12.07 -1.16 -15.40
CA TYR A 78 12.10 -0.65 -14.03
C TYR A 78 12.46 -1.77 -13.04
N LEU A 79 11.75 -2.91 -13.11
CA LEU A 79 12.06 -4.09 -12.33
C LEU A 79 13.05 -4.99 -13.08
N LYS A 80 14.33 -4.90 -12.73
CA LYS A 80 15.38 -5.72 -13.35
C LYS A 80 15.38 -7.12 -12.74
N THR A 81 14.88 -8.11 -13.47
CA THR A 81 14.93 -9.53 -13.10
C THR A 81 16.36 -9.94 -12.72
N PRO A 82 16.63 -10.34 -11.46
CA PRO A 82 17.98 -10.65 -11.03
C PRO A 82 18.50 -11.93 -11.69
N ARG A 83 19.80 -11.95 -12.01
CA ARG A 83 20.45 -13.06 -12.76
C ARG A 83 20.84 -14.25 -11.88
N VAL A 84 19.98 -14.63 -10.94
CA VAL A 84 20.19 -15.74 -9.99
C VAL A 84 19.04 -16.75 -10.10
N PRO A 85 19.30 -18.06 -9.89
CA PRO A 85 18.31 -19.12 -10.14
C PRO A 85 17.13 -19.13 -9.15
N ARG A 86 17.24 -18.41 -8.03
CA ARG A 86 16.15 -18.05 -7.11
C ARG A 86 16.45 -16.67 -6.54
N PRO A 87 15.91 -15.58 -7.10
CA PRO A 87 16.10 -14.25 -6.53
C PRO A 87 15.33 -14.11 -5.22
N GLY A 88 15.92 -13.43 -4.24
CA GLY A 88 15.24 -13.05 -3.00
C GLY A 88 14.88 -11.56 -2.97
N ASP A 89 14.12 -11.15 -1.96
CA ASP A 89 13.63 -9.77 -1.82
C ASP A 89 14.74 -8.70 -1.89
N HIS A 90 15.93 -9.05 -1.41
CA HIS A 90 17.12 -8.19 -1.41
C HIS A 90 17.70 -7.94 -2.82
N ASP A 91 17.52 -8.88 -3.75
CA ASP A 91 17.91 -8.69 -5.16
C ASP A 91 16.97 -7.71 -5.88
N TRP A 92 15.68 -7.74 -5.51
CA TRP A 92 14.65 -6.86 -6.09
C TRP A 92 14.59 -5.48 -5.42
N GLN A 93 14.92 -5.36 -4.13
CA GLN A 93 14.92 -4.11 -3.35
C GLN A 93 15.50 -2.90 -4.11
N PRO A 94 16.72 -2.93 -4.69
CA PRO A 94 17.27 -1.75 -5.37
C PRO A 94 16.44 -1.33 -6.61
N SER A 95 15.89 -2.29 -7.36
CA SER A 95 15.02 -2.02 -8.52
C SER A 95 13.65 -1.48 -8.08
N ALA A 96 13.05 -2.08 -7.05
CA ALA A 96 11.78 -1.66 -6.47
C ALA A 96 11.86 -0.24 -5.87
N VAL A 97 12.94 0.08 -5.16
CA VAL A 97 13.16 1.43 -4.61
C VAL A 97 13.38 2.45 -5.71
N GLN A 98 14.11 2.10 -6.78
CA GLN A 98 14.28 2.99 -7.94
C GLN A 98 12.93 3.28 -8.61
N TYR A 99 12.11 2.25 -8.87
CA TYR A 99 10.74 2.41 -9.38
C TYR A 99 9.88 3.35 -8.50
N ALA A 100 9.96 3.22 -7.17
CA ALA A 100 9.23 4.12 -6.26
C ALA A 100 9.72 5.58 -6.31
N ILE A 101 11.00 5.83 -6.66
CA ILE A 101 11.55 7.17 -6.88
C ILE A 101 11.07 7.74 -8.21
N ASP A 102 11.17 6.97 -9.30
CA ASP A 102 10.77 7.40 -10.64
C ASP A 102 9.25 7.66 -10.74
N MET A 103 8.44 6.88 -10.01
CA MET A 103 6.99 7.08 -9.85
C MET A 103 6.63 8.19 -8.84
N GLY A 104 7.62 8.83 -8.19
CA GLY A 104 7.41 9.91 -7.23
C GLY A 104 6.73 9.49 -5.90
N LEU A 105 6.63 8.19 -5.62
CA LEU A 105 6.00 7.64 -4.41
C LEU A 105 6.86 7.83 -3.16
N ILE A 106 8.18 7.94 -3.34
CA ILE A 106 9.15 8.30 -2.31
C ILE A 106 10.08 9.40 -2.84
N PRO A 107 10.57 10.32 -1.99
CA PRO A 107 11.36 11.45 -2.46
C PRO A 107 12.72 10.98 -3.04
N PRO A 108 13.17 11.53 -4.18
CA PRO A 108 14.56 11.41 -4.60
C PRO A 108 15.49 11.97 -3.51
N ARG A 109 16.71 11.41 -3.45
CA ARG A 109 17.58 11.45 -2.26
C ARG A 109 18.07 12.83 -1.87
#